data_AF-A0A3M1CY08-F1
#
_entry.id   AF-A0A3M1CY08-F1
#
_cell.length_a   1.000
_cell.length_b   1.000
_cell.length_c   1.000
_cell.angle_alpha   90.00
_cell.angle_beta   90.00
_cell.angle_gamma   90.00
#
_symmetry.space_group_name_H-M   'P 1'
#
loop_
_entity.id
_entity.type
_entity.pdbx_description
1 polymer ?
#
loop_
_entity_poly.entity_id
_entity_poly.type
_entity_poly.pdbx_seq_one_letter_code
_entity_poly.pdbx_strand_id
1 'polypeptide(L)'
;GDELDLAIAWREADGGLTAEALAEQAAPVRDELCPVPVSGARQWVEEVRKRDKRVLYHDHLDERWVEVRGADLRPGMILVADAAAGGYDPERGWDPSVRDPVPPVVPDDTPLEFESDVGVGDDPTSLQRGRWVRLGRHLGDVEREATLLAGHLVSDSDLAEAVVMAGAVHDIGKAHPVFQDTMVRSAPEADRVRVEAGRPWAKSAGKARHARERRHFRHELASALALDAAGDPVVGRPAGDWWRNLVTYLVAAHHGRVRLAIRSAPDEVSDPGAGGGTSRTALGVRDGDEMPAVETPRGVVGACVLELSCMELGRRPDDGAPSWTERALDLLERLGPFTLAYLEALVRLADWRASAAEDAGPDDLATFPEPSEGGSA
;
A
#
# COMPACT_ATOMS: atom_id res chain seq x y z
N GLY A 1 5.10 -23.87 8.83
CA GLY A 1 6.48 -24.06 8.37
C GLY A 1 7.14 -22.73 8.57
N ASP A 2 8.20 -22.69 9.37
CA ASP A 2 8.87 -21.43 9.71
C ASP A 2 9.62 -20.95 8.48
N GLU A 3 9.02 -20.05 7.71
CA GLU A 3 9.70 -19.29 6.66
C GLU A 3 10.74 -18.38 7.32
N LEU A 4 11.93 -18.95 7.56
CA LEU A 4 13.11 -18.26 8.12
C LEU A 4 14.05 -17.78 7.02
N ASP A 5 13.56 -17.72 5.78
CA ASP A 5 14.36 -17.38 4.62
C ASP A 5 14.13 -15.93 4.21
N LEU A 6 15.14 -15.34 3.60
CA LEU A 6 15.08 -14.08 2.87
C LEU A 6 15.47 -14.34 1.41
N ALA A 7 15.27 -13.39 0.52
CA ALA A 7 15.68 -13.52 -0.87
C ALA A 7 16.86 -12.58 -1.20
N ILE A 8 17.79 -13.03 -2.04
CA ILE A 8 18.92 -12.23 -2.53
C ILE A 8 18.92 -12.24 -4.06
N ALA A 9 19.11 -11.08 -4.66
CA ALA A 9 19.46 -10.90 -6.06
C ALA A 9 20.89 -10.36 -6.19
N TRP A 10 21.56 -10.69 -7.28
CA TRP A 10 22.95 -10.26 -7.57
C TRP A 10 22.97 -9.39 -8.82
N ARG A 11 23.54 -8.19 -8.69
CA ARG A 11 23.58 -7.20 -9.78
C ARG A 11 24.94 -6.57 -9.95
N GLU A 12 25.20 -6.16 -11.19
CA GLU A 12 26.39 -5.42 -11.58
C GLU A 12 26.10 -3.91 -11.60
N ALA A 13 27.10 -3.11 -11.27
CA ALA A 13 27.06 -1.66 -11.40
C ALA A 13 28.46 -1.12 -11.70
N ASP A 14 28.56 -0.21 -12.67
CA ASP A 14 29.82 0.43 -13.03
C ASP A 14 30.35 1.26 -11.83
N GLY A 15 31.48 0.83 -11.27
CA GLY A 15 32.05 1.44 -10.06
C GLY A 15 31.58 0.84 -8.74
N GLY A 16 30.82 -0.26 -8.77
CA GLY A 16 30.33 -0.98 -7.60
C GLY A 16 28.87 -0.65 -7.27
N LEU A 17 28.22 -1.55 -6.52
CA LEU A 17 26.80 -1.43 -6.21
C LEU A 17 26.51 -0.29 -5.21
N THR A 18 25.88 0.81 -5.64
CA THR A 18 25.48 1.92 -4.75
C THR A 18 23.97 2.09 -4.68
N ALA A 19 23.51 2.89 -3.71
CA ALA A 19 22.11 3.22 -3.56
C ALA A 19 21.58 4.02 -4.77
N GLU A 20 22.40 4.91 -5.32
CA GLU A 20 22.09 5.70 -6.51
C GLU A 20 22.00 4.83 -7.76
N ALA A 21 22.95 3.91 -7.94
CA ALA A 21 22.94 2.98 -9.07
C ALA A 21 21.68 2.09 -9.06
N LEU A 22 21.24 1.65 -7.88
CA LEU A 22 20.01 0.86 -7.74
C LEU A 22 18.73 1.69 -7.82
N ALA A 23 18.77 2.99 -7.53
CA ALA A 23 17.61 3.86 -7.67
C ALA A 23 17.20 4.08 -9.15
N GLU A 24 18.13 3.88 -10.08
CA GLU A 24 17.89 3.95 -11.53
C GLU A 24 17.58 2.57 -12.15
N GLN A 25 17.64 1.49 -11.36
CA GLN A 25 17.40 0.12 -11.81
C GLN A 25 16.02 -0.39 -11.40
N ALA A 26 15.56 -1.43 -12.11
CA ALA A 26 14.34 -2.18 -11.82
C ALA A 26 14.31 -2.84 -10.43
N ALA A 27 13.14 -3.23 -9.91
CA ALA A 27 13.08 -4.14 -8.75
C ALA A 27 13.67 -5.49 -9.16
N PRO A 28 14.24 -6.23 -8.19
CA PRO A 28 14.53 -7.64 -8.38
C PRO A 28 13.28 -8.41 -8.81
N VAL A 29 13.33 -9.05 -9.98
CA VAL A 29 12.24 -9.94 -10.42
C VAL A 29 12.39 -11.33 -9.83
N ARG A 30 11.32 -12.12 -9.84
CA ARG A 30 11.29 -13.48 -9.27
C ARG A 30 12.46 -14.36 -9.73
N ASP A 31 12.86 -14.24 -11.00
CA ASP A 31 13.92 -15.05 -11.59
C ASP A 31 15.32 -14.65 -11.11
N GLU A 32 15.49 -13.45 -10.56
CA GLU A 32 16.71 -13.01 -9.89
C GLU A 32 16.81 -13.50 -8.43
N LEU A 33 15.69 -13.91 -7.82
CA LEU A 33 15.61 -14.14 -6.37
C LEU A 33 16.02 -15.56 -5.97
N CYS A 34 17.14 -15.68 -5.26
CA CYS A 34 17.50 -16.90 -4.56
C CYS A 34 17.00 -16.86 -3.11
N PRO A 35 16.19 -17.83 -2.64
CA PRO A 35 15.87 -17.96 -1.22
C PRO A 35 17.10 -18.42 -0.43
N VAL A 36 17.31 -17.81 0.73
CA VAL A 36 18.50 -18.01 1.58
C VAL A 36 18.10 -18.05 3.06
N PRO A 37 18.60 -19.04 3.83
CA PRO A 37 18.41 -19.05 5.28
C PRO A 37 18.97 -17.80 5.94
N VAL A 38 18.13 -17.10 6.73
CA VAL A 38 18.53 -15.84 7.39
C VAL A 38 19.81 -16.02 8.20
N SER A 39 19.98 -17.13 8.92
CA SER A 39 21.19 -17.41 9.71
C SER A 39 22.47 -17.44 8.86
N GLY A 40 22.41 -18.01 7.65
CA GLY A 40 23.51 -18.04 6.69
C GLY A 40 23.77 -16.67 6.07
N ALA A 41 22.71 -15.96 5.69
CA ALA A 41 22.80 -14.61 5.13
C ALA A 41 23.45 -13.62 6.11
N ARG A 42 23.14 -13.72 7.42
CA ARG A 42 23.72 -12.83 8.44
C ARG A 42 25.24 -12.89 8.49
N GLN A 43 25.80 -14.10 8.44
CA GLN A 43 27.25 -14.29 8.45
C GLN A 43 27.86 -13.84 7.12
N TRP A 44 27.21 -14.21 6.01
CA TRP A 44 27.70 -13.87 4.69
C TRP A 44 27.75 -12.36 4.43
N VAL A 45 26.72 -11.60 4.82
CA VAL A 45 26.70 -10.12 4.68
C VAL A 45 27.88 -9.47 5.40
N GLU A 46 28.24 -9.92 6.61
CA GLU A 46 29.40 -9.37 7.31
C GLU A 46 30.73 -9.70 6.59
N GLU A 47 30.85 -10.90 6.00
CA GLU A 47 32.02 -11.27 5.19
C GLU A 47 32.08 -10.52 3.85
N VAL A 48 30.94 -10.19 3.24
CA VAL A 48 30.85 -9.33 2.05
C VAL A 48 31.34 -7.92 2.39
N ARG A 49 30.88 -7.35 3.51
CA ARG A 49 31.28 -6.01 3.96
C ARG A 49 32.78 -5.91 4.27
N LYS A 50 33.38 -6.95 4.86
CA LYS A 50 34.84 -7.01 5.08
C LYS A 50 35.66 -6.97 3.78
N ARG A 51 35.06 -7.34 2.65
CA ARG A 51 35.67 -7.33 1.31
C ARG A 51 35.35 -6.05 0.53
N ASP A 52 34.85 -5.01 1.21
CA ASP A 52 34.44 -3.74 0.61
C ASP A 52 33.37 -3.90 -0.49
N LYS A 53 32.50 -4.90 -0.28
CA LYS A 53 31.34 -5.18 -1.13
C LYS A 53 30.05 -4.86 -0.37
N ARG A 54 29.00 -4.54 -1.13
CA ARG A 54 27.76 -4.00 -0.58
C ARG A 54 26.60 -4.97 -0.77
N VAL A 55 25.72 -4.96 0.21
CA VAL A 55 24.40 -5.60 0.19
C VAL A 55 23.42 -4.55 0.63
N LEU A 56 22.46 -4.24 -0.23
CA LEU A 56 21.47 -3.22 -0.01
C LEU A 56 20.08 -3.85 0.12
N TYR A 57 19.26 -3.22 0.92
CA TYR A 57 17.84 -3.48 1.07
C TYR A 57 17.10 -2.23 0.62
N HIS A 58 15.98 -2.39 -0.08
CA HIS A 58 15.13 -1.26 -0.40
C HIS A 58 14.27 -0.94 0.82
N ASP A 59 14.57 0.16 1.51
CA ASP A 59 13.72 0.67 2.56
C ASP A 59 12.46 1.26 1.95
N HIS A 60 11.38 0.48 1.95
CA HIS A 60 10.09 0.89 1.41
C HIS A 60 9.48 2.09 2.16
N LEU A 61 9.89 2.39 3.41
CA LEU A 61 9.38 3.56 4.14
C LEU A 61 10.05 4.87 3.67
N ASP A 62 11.34 4.79 3.40
CA ASP A 62 12.15 5.94 2.97
C ASP A 62 12.30 6.06 1.45
N GLU A 63 11.89 5.02 0.70
CA GLU A 63 12.10 4.83 -0.74
C GLU A 63 13.56 5.01 -1.11
N ARG A 64 14.45 4.33 -0.37
CA ARG A 64 15.88 4.39 -0.62
C ARG A 64 16.52 3.05 -0.38
N TRP A 65 17.51 2.76 -1.19
CA TRP A 65 18.42 1.66 -0.96
C TRP A 65 19.33 1.98 0.24
N VAL A 66 19.34 1.07 1.21
CA VAL A 66 20.15 1.18 2.43
C VAL A 66 21.07 -0.01 2.54
N GLU A 67 22.33 0.24 2.91
CA GLU A 67 23.25 -0.85 3.23
C GLU A 67 22.81 -1.52 4.53
N VAL A 68 22.79 -2.86 4.52
CA VAL A 68 22.36 -3.66 5.66
C VAL A 68 23.53 -4.34 6.36
N ARG A 69 23.35 -4.59 7.66
CA ARG A 69 24.22 -5.43 8.48
C ARG A 69 23.53 -6.76 8.75
N GLY A 70 24.28 -7.78 9.14
CA GLY A 70 23.71 -9.07 9.53
C GLY A 70 22.69 -8.95 10.67
N ALA A 71 22.88 -8.01 11.60
CA ALA A 71 21.92 -7.76 12.68
C ALA A 71 20.55 -7.24 12.20
N ASP A 72 20.49 -6.61 11.02
CA ASP A 72 19.28 -5.99 10.48
C ASP A 72 18.39 -7.01 9.74
N LEU A 73 18.94 -8.18 9.37
CA LEU A 73 18.27 -9.17 8.54
C LEU A 73 17.13 -9.89 9.27
N ARG A 74 15.98 -9.98 8.60
CA ARG A 74 14.74 -10.61 9.04
C ARG A 74 14.20 -11.51 7.91
N PRO A 75 13.42 -12.56 8.24
CA PRO A 75 12.74 -13.34 7.21
C PRO A 75 11.86 -12.48 6.30
N GLY A 76 11.78 -12.84 5.02
CA GLY A 76 10.99 -12.15 4.00
C GLY A 76 11.63 -10.89 3.40
N MET A 77 12.83 -10.48 3.83
CA MET A 77 13.54 -9.38 3.18
C MET A 77 13.99 -9.74 1.77
N ILE A 78 14.00 -8.76 0.87
CA ILE A 78 14.63 -8.86 -0.45
C ILE A 78 15.89 -7.99 -0.42
N LEU A 79 17.04 -8.61 -0.67
CA LEU A 79 18.34 -7.95 -0.72
C LEU A 79 18.86 -7.91 -2.15
N VAL A 80 19.63 -6.88 -2.47
CA VAL A 80 20.44 -6.81 -3.69
C VAL A 80 21.90 -6.73 -3.29
N ALA A 81 22.69 -7.68 -3.78
CA ALA A 81 24.11 -7.78 -3.53
C ALA A 81 24.92 -7.49 -4.79
N ASP A 82 26.14 -6.98 -4.61
CA ASP A 82 27.10 -6.85 -5.70
C ASP A 82 27.38 -8.25 -6.29
N ALA A 83 27.27 -8.41 -7.61
CA ALA A 83 27.55 -9.68 -8.29
C ALA A 83 28.94 -10.24 -7.94
N ALA A 84 29.94 -9.39 -7.75
CA ALA A 84 31.29 -9.78 -7.35
C ALA A 84 31.41 -10.17 -5.85
N ALA A 85 30.32 -10.15 -5.08
CA ALA A 85 30.29 -10.61 -3.69
C ALA A 85 30.37 -12.15 -3.57
N GLY A 86 30.03 -12.87 -4.64
CA GLY A 86 29.88 -14.33 -4.65
C GLY A 86 28.65 -14.80 -3.88
N GLY A 87 28.68 -16.00 -3.30
CA GLY A 87 27.59 -16.52 -2.47
C GLY A 87 26.54 -17.37 -3.21
N TYR A 88 26.70 -17.56 -4.52
CA TYR A 88 25.78 -18.33 -5.34
C TYR A 88 26.54 -19.16 -6.39
N ASP A 89 26.16 -20.42 -6.51
CA ASP A 89 26.63 -21.37 -7.52
C ASP A 89 25.50 -21.63 -8.53
N PRO A 90 25.72 -21.47 -9.85
CA PRO A 90 24.68 -21.66 -10.86
C PRO A 90 24.06 -23.07 -10.90
N GLU A 91 24.75 -24.11 -10.42
CA GLU A 91 24.25 -25.49 -10.41
C GLU A 91 23.65 -25.87 -9.05
N ARG A 92 24.14 -25.28 -7.95
CA ARG A 92 23.82 -25.69 -6.57
C ARG A 92 23.01 -24.68 -5.78
N GLY A 93 22.89 -23.45 -6.27
CA GLY A 93 22.20 -22.35 -5.61
C GLY A 93 23.05 -21.66 -4.54
N TRP A 94 22.42 -21.26 -3.44
CA TRP A 94 23.09 -20.55 -2.35
C TRP A 94 24.26 -21.35 -1.74
N ASP A 95 25.46 -20.81 -1.87
CA ASP A 95 26.66 -21.31 -1.20
C ASP A 95 27.53 -20.12 -0.76
N PRO A 96 27.53 -19.77 0.55
CA PRO A 96 28.24 -18.59 1.05
C PRO A 96 29.76 -18.71 0.96
N SER A 97 30.29 -19.90 0.65
CA SER A 97 31.72 -20.14 0.46
C SER A 97 32.21 -19.78 -0.95
N VAL A 98 31.31 -19.76 -1.94
CA VAL A 98 31.62 -19.42 -3.32
C VAL A 98 32.00 -17.94 -3.42
N ARG A 99 33.12 -17.66 -4.08
CA ARG A 99 33.69 -16.32 -4.23
C ARG A 99 33.67 -15.82 -5.67
N ASP A 100 33.39 -16.70 -6.62
CA ASP A 100 33.31 -16.33 -8.02
C ASP A 100 32.16 -15.33 -8.22
N PRO A 101 32.31 -14.34 -9.12
CA PRO A 101 31.23 -13.42 -9.45
C PRO A 101 29.99 -14.18 -9.90
N VAL A 102 28.85 -13.81 -9.35
CA VAL A 102 27.56 -14.39 -9.70
C VAL A 102 27.14 -13.81 -11.04
N PRO A 103 26.92 -14.63 -12.09
CA PRO A 103 26.44 -14.13 -13.37
C PRO A 103 25.08 -13.46 -13.18
N PRO A 104 24.89 -12.19 -13.57
CA PRO A 104 23.60 -11.53 -13.43
C PRO A 104 22.56 -12.24 -14.30
N VAL A 105 21.38 -12.45 -13.75
CA VAL A 105 20.22 -12.90 -14.52
C VAL A 105 19.72 -11.70 -15.32
N VAL A 106 19.81 -11.78 -16.65
CA VAL A 106 19.14 -10.82 -17.52
C VAL A 106 17.66 -11.20 -17.51
N PRO A 107 16.75 -10.36 -17.00
CA PRO A 107 15.32 -10.66 -17.08
C PRO A 107 14.95 -10.85 -18.56
N ASP A 108 14.17 -11.88 -18.88
CA ASP A 108 13.44 -11.85 -20.15
C ASP A 108 12.58 -10.58 -20.12
N ASP A 109 12.57 -9.79 -21.20
CA ASP A 109 11.80 -8.54 -21.40
C ASP A 109 10.26 -8.74 -21.30
N THR A 110 9.79 -9.82 -20.69
CA THR A 110 8.38 -10.06 -20.39
C THR A 110 8.11 -9.45 -19.02
N PRO A 111 7.46 -8.28 -18.92
CA PRO A 111 7.18 -7.68 -17.63
C PRO A 111 6.21 -8.60 -16.88
N LEU A 112 6.65 -9.17 -15.76
CA LEU A 112 5.71 -9.56 -14.72
C LEU A 112 5.28 -8.27 -14.04
N GLU A 113 4.19 -7.69 -14.54
CA GLU A 113 3.52 -6.50 -13.99
C GLU A 113 3.04 -6.81 -12.57
N PHE A 114 3.91 -6.63 -11.58
CA PHE A 114 3.46 -6.43 -10.20
C PHE A 114 3.21 -4.93 -10.05
N GLU A 115 1.99 -4.51 -10.41
CA GLU A 115 1.51 -3.17 -10.12
C GLU A 115 1.48 -3.00 -8.60
N SER A 116 2.42 -2.22 -8.09
CA SER A 116 2.29 -1.71 -6.74
C SER A 116 1.28 -0.56 -6.80
N ASP A 117 0.11 -0.84 -6.25
CA ASP A 117 -0.91 0.17 -6.06
C ASP A 117 -0.46 1.18 -4.98
N VAL A 118 -0.80 2.43 -5.23
CA VAL A 118 -0.12 3.62 -4.72
C VAL A 118 -0.22 3.73 -3.20
N GLY A 119 0.87 3.39 -2.51
CA GLY A 119 0.98 3.55 -1.06
C GLY A 119 2.43 3.64 -0.61
N VAL A 120 3.13 4.70 -1.02
CA VAL A 120 4.52 5.07 -0.65
C VAL A 120 5.48 3.88 -0.64
N GLY A 121 6.18 3.68 -1.76
CA GLY A 121 7.15 2.61 -1.93
C GLY A 121 7.01 1.82 -3.24
N ASP A 122 6.94 2.49 -4.40
CA ASP A 122 7.08 1.78 -5.68
C ASP A 122 8.39 2.04 -6.41
N ASP A 123 8.81 0.95 -7.00
CA ASP A 123 9.97 0.62 -7.77
C ASP A 123 10.07 1.37 -9.12
N PRO A 124 11.28 1.55 -9.69
CA PRO A 124 11.46 2.28 -10.96
C PRO A 124 10.94 1.57 -12.21
N THR A 125 10.55 0.28 -12.17
CA THR A 125 10.19 -0.46 -13.41
C THR A 125 8.74 -0.67 -13.76
N SER A 126 7.78 -0.21 -12.96
CA SER A 126 6.45 -0.01 -13.54
C SER A 126 6.54 1.18 -14.47
N LEU A 127 6.65 0.92 -15.78
CA LEU A 127 6.11 1.78 -16.82
C LEU A 127 4.60 1.88 -16.58
N GLN A 128 4.21 2.56 -15.49
CA GLN A 128 2.86 3.08 -15.33
C GLN A 128 2.60 3.80 -16.64
N ARG A 129 1.66 3.28 -17.42
CA ARG A 129 1.07 4.05 -18.50
C ARG A 129 0.28 5.15 -17.81
N GLY A 130 0.99 6.19 -17.37
CA GLY A 130 0.52 7.23 -16.48
C GLY A 130 -0.77 7.85 -16.97
N ARG A 131 -1.90 7.33 -16.48
CA ARG A 131 -3.24 7.82 -16.77
C ARG A 131 -3.87 8.31 -15.49
N TRP A 132 -4.67 9.36 -15.63
CA TRP A 132 -5.50 9.81 -14.54
C TRP A 132 -6.80 9.03 -14.53
N VAL A 133 -7.20 8.58 -13.34
CA VAL A 133 -8.50 7.95 -13.13
C VAL A 133 -9.18 8.59 -11.94
N ARG A 134 -10.44 8.98 -12.14
CA ARG A 134 -11.26 9.58 -11.07
C ARG A 134 -11.66 8.52 -10.06
N LEU A 135 -11.72 8.93 -8.80
CA LEU A 135 -12.01 8.03 -7.70
C LEU A 135 -13.36 7.31 -7.86
N GLY A 136 -14.42 8.03 -8.24
CA GLY A 136 -15.73 7.42 -8.44
C GLY A 136 -15.76 6.36 -9.57
N ARG A 137 -14.97 6.57 -10.63
CA ARG A 137 -14.81 5.55 -11.69
C ARG A 137 -14.10 4.33 -11.13
N HIS A 138 -12.97 4.52 -10.48
CA HIS A 138 -12.19 3.42 -9.91
C HIS A 138 -13.01 2.57 -8.93
N LEU A 139 -13.70 3.21 -7.97
CA LEU A 139 -14.57 2.50 -7.02
C LEU A 139 -15.66 1.68 -7.72
N GLY A 140 -16.24 2.21 -8.81
CA GLY A 140 -17.21 1.48 -9.64
C GLY A 140 -16.60 0.34 -10.44
N ASP A 141 -15.36 0.50 -10.89
CA ASP A 141 -14.62 -0.53 -11.63
C ASP A 141 -14.27 -1.69 -10.69
N VAL A 142 -13.78 -1.40 -9.47
CA VAL A 142 -13.49 -2.40 -8.41
C VAL A 142 -14.76 -3.11 -7.94
N GLU A 143 -15.87 -2.40 -7.73
CA GLU A 143 -17.15 -3.03 -7.34
C GLU A 143 -17.58 -4.09 -8.37
N ARG A 144 -17.45 -3.81 -9.66
CA ARG A 144 -17.85 -4.76 -10.72
C ARG A 144 -16.95 -6.00 -10.71
N GLU A 145 -15.64 -5.83 -10.58
CA GLU A 145 -14.71 -6.96 -10.47
C GLU A 145 -14.95 -7.76 -9.19
N ALA A 146 -15.19 -7.10 -8.07
CA ALA A 146 -15.54 -7.72 -6.80
C ALA A 146 -16.85 -8.52 -6.91
N THR A 147 -17.86 -7.99 -7.61
CA THR A 147 -19.13 -8.68 -7.88
C THR A 147 -18.90 -9.95 -8.69
N LEU A 148 -18.08 -9.88 -9.74
CA LEU A 148 -17.74 -11.03 -10.56
C LEU A 148 -16.99 -12.10 -9.77
N LEU A 149 -15.96 -11.71 -9.01
CA LEU A 149 -15.17 -12.62 -8.20
C LEU A 149 -16.01 -13.27 -7.10
N ALA A 150 -16.68 -12.47 -6.29
CA ALA A 150 -17.50 -12.95 -5.19
C ALA A 150 -18.61 -13.90 -5.67
N GLY A 151 -19.29 -13.57 -6.78
CA GLY A 151 -20.36 -14.40 -7.34
C GLY A 151 -19.91 -15.80 -7.81
N HIS A 152 -18.63 -15.97 -8.16
CA HIS A 152 -18.10 -17.28 -8.55
C HIS A 152 -17.40 -18.04 -7.41
N LEU A 153 -16.83 -17.30 -6.46
CA LEU A 153 -15.85 -17.82 -5.52
C LEU A 153 -16.33 -17.87 -4.08
N VAL A 154 -17.40 -17.14 -3.75
CA VAL A 154 -17.93 -17.06 -2.38
C VAL A 154 -19.37 -17.56 -2.36
N SER A 155 -19.60 -18.70 -1.70
CA SER A 155 -20.94 -19.32 -1.63
C SER A 155 -21.85 -18.68 -0.59
N ASP A 156 -21.28 -18.04 0.44
CA ASP A 156 -22.05 -17.34 1.48
C ASP A 156 -22.42 -15.94 0.98
N SER A 157 -23.71 -15.62 0.96
CA SER A 157 -24.21 -14.35 0.42
C SER A 157 -23.80 -13.14 1.24
N ASP A 158 -23.70 -13.25 2.56
CA ASP A 158 -23.25 -12.15 3.41
C ASP A 158 -21.76 -11.88 3.16
N LEU A 159 -20.93 -12.92 3.07
CA LEU A 159 -19.50 -12.75 2.77
C LEU A 159 -19.26 -12.24 1.35
N ALA A 160 -20.06 -12.70 0.38
CA ALA A 160 -19.99 -12.21 -0.99
C ALA A 160 -20.31 -10.71 -1.04
N GLU A 161 -21.41 -10.28 -0.42
CA GLU A 161 -21.77 -8.86 -0.37
C GLU A 161 -20.75 -8.04 0.42
N ALA A 162 -20.09 -8.60 1.44
CA ALA A 162 -19.02 -7.91 2.16
C ALA A 162 -17.83 -7.59 1.25
N VAL A 163 -17.44 -8.51 0.37
CA VAL A 163 -16.38 -8.30 -0.62
C VAL A 163 -16.78 -7.23 -1.63
N VAL A 164 -18.01 -7.27 -2.14
CA VAL A 164 -18.50 -6.26 -3.10
C VAL A 164 -18.58 -4.88 -2.45
N MET A 165 -19.16 -4.79 -1.25
CA MET A 165 -19.24 -3.54 -0.51
C MET A 165 -17.85 -2.99 -0.22
N ALA A 166 -16.92 -3.82 0.27
CA ALA A 166 -15.53 -3.42 0.50
C ALA A 166 -14.89 -2.87 -0.77
N GLY A 167 -15.03 -3.57 -1.91
CA GLY A 167 -14.52 -3.09 -3.20
C GLY A 167 -15.06 -1.70 -3.59
N ALA A 168 -16.36 -1.47 -3.39
CA ALA A 168 -17.02 -0.20 -3.71
C ALA A 168 -16.58 0.99 -2.84
N VAL A 169 -15.92 0.76 -1.71
CA VAL A 169 -15.55 1.82 -0.75
C VAL A 169 -14.10 1.75 -0.23
N HIS A 170 -13.28 0.81 -0.70
CA HIS A 170 -11.94 0.57 -0.14
C HIS A 170 -11.02 1.79 -0.18
N ASP A 171 -11.23 2.64 -1.18
CA ASP A 171 -10.35 3.75 -1.52
C ASP A 171 -10.95 5.14 -1.26
N ILE A 172 -12.07 5.24 -0.55
CA ILE A 172 -12.67 6.54 -0.24
C ILE A 172 -11.71 7.48 0.50
N GLY A 173 -10.74 6.94 1.25
CA GLY A 173 -9.67 7.67 1.91
C GLY A 173 -8.70 8.35 0.93
N LYS A 174 -8.66 7.98 -0.35
CA LYS A 174 -7.95 8.73 -1.39
C LYS A 174 -8.57 10.13 -1.59
N ALA A 175 -9.83 10.36 -1.22
CA ALA A 175 -10.43 11.69 -1.24
C ALA A 175 -9.84 12.65 -0.18
N HIS A 176 -9.08 12.13 0.79
CA HIS A 176 -8.47 12.94 1.84
C HIS A 176 -7.55 14.04 1.25
N PRO A 177 -7.55 15.26 1.79
CA PRO A 177 -6.77 16.38 1.25
C PRO A 177 -5.29 16.06 1.04
N VAL A 178 -4.63 15.38 1.99
CA VAL A 178 -3.22 14.98 1.89
C VAL A 178 -2.92 14.15 0.63
N PHE A 179 -3.81 13.20 0.30
CA PHE A 179 -3.65 12.36 -0.88
C PHE A 179 -3.83 13.22 -2.14
N GLN A 180 -4.95 13.92 -2.26
CA GLN A 180 -5.26 14.72 -3.43
C GLN A 180 -4.27 15.87 -3.69
N ASP A 181 -3.76 16.54 -2.65
CA ASP A 181 -2.74 17.58 -2.78
C ASP A 181 -1.41 16.98 -3.26
N THR A 182 -1.16 15.70 -3.00
CA THR A 182 -0.01 14.98 -3.54
C THR A 182 -0.20 14.67 -5.02
N MET A 183 -1.42 14.32 -5.42
CA MET A 183 -1.81 14.12 -6.81
C MET A 183 -1.60 15.40 -7.62
N VAL A 184 -2.11 16.53 -7.15
CA VAL A 184 -1.94 17.84 -7.80
C VAL A 184 -0.47 18.21 -7.95
N ARG A 185 0.35 17.96 -6.92
CA ARG A 185 1.80 18.21 -6.99
C ARG A 185 2.53 17.28 -7.97
N SER A 186 2.03 16.08 -8.19
CA SER A 186 2.56 15.12 -9.16
C SER A 186 2.28 15.49 -10.62
N ALA A 187 1.27 16.34 -10.85
CA ALA A 187 0.89 16.77 -12.19
C ALA A 187 1.93 17.73 -12.79
N PRO A 188 2.19 17.65 -14.11
CA PRO A 188 2.89 18.69 -14.84
C PRO A 188 2.24 20.06 -14.60
N GLU A 189 3.05 21.13 -14.55
CA GLU A 189 2.55 22.48 -14.26
C GLU A 189 1.36 22.90 -15.15
N ALA A 190 1.42 22.53 -16.44
CA ALA A 190 0.37 22.82 -17.41
C ALA A 190 -0.98 22.17 -17.06
N ASP A 191 -0.97 21.02 -16.37
CA ASP A 191 -2.17 20.24 -16.06
C ASP A 191 -2.69 20.50 -14.64
N ARG A 192 -1.94 21.19 -13.78
CA ARG A 192 -2.27 21.36 -12.35
C ARG A 192 -3.64 21.97 -12.09
N VAL A 193 -4.03 22.99 -12.86
CA VAL A 193 -5.36 23.63 -12.71
C VAL A 193 -6.48 22.65 -13.07
N ARG A 194 -6.29 21.87 -14.12
CA ARG A 194 -7.26 20.86 -14.57
C ARG A 194 -7.35 19.69 -13.60
N VAL A 195 -6.21 19.25 -13.07
CA VAL A 195 -6.15 18.21 -12.03
C VAL A 195 -6.83 18.69 -10.74
N GLU A 196 -6.59 19.93 -10.30
CA GLU A 196 -7.28 20.49 -9.13
C GLU A 196 -8.80 20.52 -9.33
N ALA A 197 -9.27 20.95 -10.51
CA ALA A 197 -10.69 21.01 -10.84
C ALA A 197 -11.34 19.62 -10.99
N GLY A 198 -10.56 18.58 -11.31
CA GLY A 198 -11.04 17.22 -11.55
C GLY A 198 -11.02 16.28 -10.35
N ARG A 199 -10.64 16.77 -9.15
CA ARG A 199 -10.68 15.99 -7.90
C ARG A 199 -12.09 15.38 -7.66
N PRO A 200 -12.21 14.22 -6.98
CA PRO A 200 -11.12 13.39 -6.45
C PRO A 200 -10.57 12.37 -7.46
N TRP A 201 -9.26 12.18 -7.43
CA TRP A 201 -8.50 11.22 -8.24
C TRP A 201 -8.13 9.95 -7.45
N ALA A 202 -8.19 8.78 -8.09
CA ALA A 202 -7.69 7.52 -7.52
C ALA A 202 -6.21 7.27 -7.83
N LYS A 203 -5.75 7.66 -9.02
CA LYS A 203 -4.35 7.50 -9.46
C LYS A 203 -3.90 8.63 -10.40
N SER A 204 -2.61 8.92 -10.38
CA SER A 204 -1.96 9.97 -11.16
C SER A 204 -1.06 9.38 -12.24
N ALA A 205 -0.79 10.19 -13.26
CA ALA A 205 0.22 9.86 -14.26
C ALA A 205 1.67 10.08 -13.81
N GLY A 206 1.88 10.87 -12.75
CA GLY A 206 3.20 11.29 -12.26
C GLY A 206 3.51 10.81 -10.85
N LYS A 207 4.80 10.84 -10.49
CA LYS A 207 5.30 10.51 -9.15
C LYS A 207 5.45 11.77 -8.31
N ALA A 208 4.83 11.82 -7.13
CA ALA A 208 5.11 12.83 -6.10
C ALA A 208 5.04 12.23 -4.70
N ARG A 209 5.74 12.87 -3.76
CA ARG A 209 5.77 12.47 -2.35
C ARG A 209 4.77 13.28 -1.53
N HIS A 210 4.17 12.65 -0.52
CA HIS A 210 3.46 13.37 0.53
C HIS A 210 4.39 14.42 1.17
N ALA A 211 3.81 15.50 1.69
CA ALA A 211 4.57 16.48 2.46
C ALA A 211 5.31 15.77 3.61
N ARG A 212 6.50 16.26 4.00
CA ARG A 212 7.33 15.61 5.04
C ARG A 212 6.57 15.34 6.33
N GLU A 213 5.67 16.24 6.70
CA GLU A 213 4.82 16.13 7.89
C GLU A 213 3.72 15.05 7.81
N ARG A 214 3.53 14.45 6.62
CA ARG A 214 2.54 13.41 6.31
C ARG A 214 3.16 12.23 5.54
N ARG A 215 4.47 12.00 5.68
CA ARG A 215 5.26 11.01 4.91
C ARG A 215 4.66 9.59 4.91
N HIS A 216 3.93 9.23 5.95
CA HIS A 216 3.36 7.89 6.12
C HIS A 216 1.87 7.81 5.79
N PHE A 217 1.27 8.82 5.15
CA PHE A 217 -0.17 8.85 4.91
C PHE A 217 -0.65 7.63 4.14
N ARG A 218 -1.63 6.94 4.72
CA ARG A 218 -2.17 5.67 4.23
C ARG A 218 -3.68 5.80 4.08
N HIS A 219 -4.12 5.81 2.83
CA HIS A 219 -5.52 6.05 2.48
C HIS A 219 -6.42 4.93 2.97
N GLU A 220 -5.93 3.70 3.13
CA GLU A 220 -6.74 2.58 3.63
C GLU A 220 -7.16 2.76 5.09
N LEU A 221 -6.31 3.40 5.91
CA LEU A 221 -6.68 3.77 7.27
C LEU A 221 -7.72 4.90 7.25
N ALA A 222 -7.53 5.92 6.42
CA ALA A 222 -8.50 7.00 6.26
C ALA A 222 -9.86 6.46 5.78
N SER A 223 -9.90 5.51 4.84
CA SER A 223 -11.11 4.84 4.38
C SER A 223 -11.83 4.13 5.52
N ALA A 224 -11.09 3.34 6.31
CA ALA A 224 -11.67 2.57 7.41
C ALA A 224 -12.24 3.48 8.52
N LEU A 225 -11.53 4.55 8.87
CA LEU A 225 -11.98 5.53 9.85
C LEU A 225 -13.20 6.32 9.36
N ALA A 226 -13.25 6.68 8.08
CA ALA A 226 -14.42 7.33 7.49
C ALA A 226 -15.66 6.42 7.56
N LEU A 227 -15.50 5.14 7.26
CA LEU A 227 -16.58 4.16 7.43
C LEU A 227 -17.00 4.01 8.88
N ASP A 228 -16.09 4.17 9.85
CA ASP A 228 -16.42 4.05 11.27
C ASP A 228 -17.16 5.28 11.80
N ALA A 229 -16.64 6.48 11.47
CA ALA A 229 -17.20 7.77 11.86
C ALA A 229 -18.58 8.02 11.24
N ALA A 230 -18.80 7.55 10.02
CA ALA A 230 -20.06 7.71 9.36
C ALA A 230 -21.04 6.63 9.86
N GLY A 231 -22.12 7.05 10.52
CA GLY A 231 -23.34 6.23 10.72
C GLY A 231 -24.09 6.00 9.40
N ASP A 232 -23.33 5.75 8.32
CA ASP A 232 -23.68 6.06 6.95
C ASP A 232 -24.69 5.06 6.37
N PRO A 233 -25.69 5.53 5.62
CA PRO A 233 -26.58 4.66 4.86
C PRO A 233 -25.87 3.77 3.82
N VAL A 234 -24.64 4.10 3.37
CA VAL A 234 -23.91 3.33 2.34
C VAL A 234 -23.68 1.87 2.76
N VAL A 235 -23.27 1.62 4.00
CA VAL A 235 -23.07 0.25 4.50
C VAL A 235 -24.41 -0.41 4.89
N GLY A 236 -25.43 0.40 5.20
CA GLY A 236 -26.80 -0.07 5.44
C GLY A 236 -26.99 -0.96 6.67
N ARG A 237 -25.98 -1.08 7.54
CA ARG A 237 -26.01 -1.86 8.79
C ARG A 237 -25.52 -1.02 9.98
N PRO A 238 -26.05 -1.24 11.20
CA PRO A 238 -25.71 -0.44 12.36
C PRO A 238 -24.25 -0.63 12.80
N ALA A 239 -23.71 0.35 13.54
CA ALA A 239 -22.43 0.21 14.21
C ALA A 239 -22.43 -1.00 15.16
N GLY A 240 -21.29 -1.72 15.21
CA GLY A 240 -21.14 -2.94 16.02
C GLY A 240 -21.68 -4.22 15.35
N ASP A 241 -22.36 -4.13 14.21
CA ASP A 241 -22.71 -5.31 13.42
C ASP A 241 -21.44 -6.00 12.87
N TRP A 242 -21.37 -7.32 13.00
CA TRP A 242 -20.21 -8.11 12.60
C TRP A 242 -19.88 -7.95 11.10
N TRP A 243 -20.90 -7.75 10.26
CA TRP A 243 -20.73 -7.62 8.82
C TRP A 243 -20.18 -6.23 8.48
N ARG A 244 -20.67 -5.17 9.14
CA ARG A 244 -20.05 -3.84 9.03
C ARG A 244 -18.60 -3.87 9.48
N ASN A 245 -18.30 -4.57 10.58
CA ASN A 245 -16.93 -4.75 11.06
C ASN A 245 -16.05 -5.48 10.03
N LEU A 246 -16.59 -6.51 9.36
CA LEU A 246 -15.89 -7.22 8.29
C LEU A 246 -15.60 -6.28 7.09
N VAL A 247 -16.58 -5.51 6.62
CA VAL A 247 -16.36 -4.55 5.52
C VAL A 247 -15.27 -3.55 5.89
N THR A 248 -15.36 -2.90 7.05
CA THR A 248 -14.32 -1.95 7.50
C THR A 248 -12.94 -2.62 7.61
N TYR A 249 -12.89 -3.87 8.08
CA TYR A 249 -11.64 -4.62 8.16
C TYR A 249 -11.04 -4.87 6.77
N LEU A 250 -11.83 -5.37 5.82
CA LEU A 250 -11.37 -5.62 4.44
C LEU A 250 -10.87 -4.34 3.78
N VAL A 251 -11.56 -3.23 4.02
CA VAL A 251 -11.17 -1.90 3.56
C VAL A 251 -9.85 -1.45 4.18
N ALA A 252 -9.59 -1.66 5.47
CA ALA A 252 -8.28 -1.31 6.04
C ALA A 252 -7.16 -2.26 5.59
N ALA A 253 -7.50 -3.52 5.35
CA ALA A 253 -6.54 -4.59 5.09
C ALA A 253 -6.20 -4.75 3.60
N HIS A 254 -6.78 -3.98 2.67
CA HIS A 254 -6.62 -4.24 1.23
C HIS A 254 -5.17 -4.12 0.73
N HIS A 255 -4.32 -3.31 1.40
CA HIS A 255 -2.85 -3.27 1.16
C HIS A 255 -2.04 -4.22 2.07
N GLY A 256 -2.69 -5.01 2.90
CA GLY A 256 -2.09 -6.02 3.79
C GLY A 256 -1.41 -5.48 5.05
N ARG A 257 -1.57 -4.18 5.36
CA ARG A 257 -0.82 -3.50 6.41
C ARG A 257 -1.61 -3.26 7.70
N VAL A 258 -2.89 -2.87 7.61
CA VAL A 258 -3.76 -2.67 8.77
C VAL A 258 -4.58 -3.95 8.99
N ARG A 259 -4.02 -4.87 9.78
CA ARG A 259 -4.66 -6.17 10.11
C ARG A 259 -5.05 -6.25 11.58
N LEU A 260 -4.11 -6.64 12.44
CA LEU A 260 -4.40 -6.88 13.86
C LEU A 260 -4.40 -5.62 14.73
N ALA A 261 -3.55 -4.64 14.39
CA ALA A 261 -3.40 -3.43 15.19
C ALA A 261 -3.04 -2.25 14.29
N ILE A 262 -3.58 -1.07 14.63
CA ILE A 262 -3.13 0.21 14.09
C ILE A 262 -1.96 0.66 14.96
N ARG A 263 -0.80 0.90 14.34
CA ARG A 263 0.40 1.38 15.02
C ARG A 263 0.93 2.61 14.31
N SER A 264 1.38 3.59 15.08
CA SER A 264 2.14 4.72 14.57
C SER A 264 3.46 4.25 13.94
N ALA A 265 3.89 4.91 12.89
CA ALA A 265 5.21 4.70 12.31
C ALA A 265 6.30 5.19 13.28
N PRO A 266 7.54 4.64 13.23
CA PRO A 266 8.59 4.95 14.20
C PRO A 266 8.92 6.44 14.35
N ASP A 267 8.75 7.22 13.30
CA ASP A 267 9.06 8.66 13.25
C ASP A 267 7.83 9.56 13.47
N GLU A 268 6.65 8.97 13.73
CA GLU A 268 5.44 9.73 14.04
C GLU A 268 5.46 10.17 15.50
N VAL A 269 5.70 11.47 15.69
CA VAL A 269 5.63 12.11 17.01
C VAL A 269 4.20 12.58 17.24
N SER A 270 3.51 12.01 18.23
CA SER A 270 2.28 12.61 18.76
C SER A 270 2.64 13.96 19.38
N ASP A 271 2.10 15.07 18.86
CA ASP A 271 2.39 16.41 19.38
C ASP A 271 1.78 16.58 20.78
N PRO A 272 2.57 16.66 21.85
CA PRO A 272 2.06 16.82 23.21
C PRO A 272 1.58 18.25 23.50
N GLY A 273 1.81 19.21 22.57
CA GLY A 273 1.61 20.65 22.76
C GLY A 273 0.30 21.22 22.23
N ALA A 274 -0.48 20.46 21.46
CA ALA A 274 -1.77 20.89 20.93
C ALA A 274 -2.88 20.80 22.00
N GLY A 275 -2.91 21.79 22.88
CA GLY A 275 -4.06 22.16 23.74
C GLY A 275 -5.03 21.04 24.15
N GLY A 276 -4.69 20.27 25.18
CA GLY A 276 -5.67 19.54 26.01
C GLY A 276 -6.31 18.28 25.42
N GLY A 277 -5.95 17.85 24.20
CA GLY A 277 -6.37 16.59 23.61
C GLY A 277 -5.17 15.73 23.21
N THR A 278 -5.27 14.41 23.36
CA THR A 278 -4.30 13.46 22.79
C THR A 278 -4.35 13.53 21.27
N SER A 279 -3.48 14.32 20.64
CA SER A 279 -3.36 14.36 19.17
C SER A 279 -2.73 13.05 18.69
N ARG A 280 -3.56 12.04 18.42
CA ARG A 280 -3.12 10.72 17.94
C ARG A 280 -2.70 10.85 16.48
N THR A 281 -1.65 10.14 16.10
CA THR A 281 -1.21 10.02 14.71
C THR A 281 -0.83 8.58 14.44
N ALA A 282 -1.35 8.02 13.36
CA ALA A 282 -0.98 6.69 12.89
C ALA A 282 -1.02 6.64 11.37
N LEU A 283 0.05 6.15 10.75
CA LEU A 283 0.11 5.94 9.30
C LEU A 283 -0.28 7.22 8.53
N GLY A 284 0.27 8.35 8.96
CA GLY A 284 0.10 9.71 8.45
C GLY A 284 -1.29 10.32 8.58
N VAL A 285 -2.25 9.57 9.13
CA VAL A 285 -3.57 10.08 9.53
C VAL A 285 -3.46 10.67 10.93
N ARG A 286 -4.09 11.82 11.15
CA ARG A 286 -4.14 12.52 12.46
C ARG A 286 -5.56 12.51 13.00
N ASP A 287 -5.67 12.44 14.32
CA ASP A 287 -6.94 12.56 15.02
C ASP A 287 -7.55 13.94 14.73
N GLY A 288 -8.80 13.98 14.28
CA GLY A 288 -9.45 15.21 13.88
C GLY A 288 -9.24 15.62 12.41
N ASP A 289 -8.58 14.80 11.60
CA ASP A 289 -8.49 15.04 10.15
C ASP A 289 -9.90 15.09 9.52
N GLU A 290 -10.12 16.06 8.64
CA GLU A 290 -11.39 16.22 7.90
C GLU A 290 -11.36 15.43 6.59
N MET A 291 -12.42 14.65 6.36
CA MET A 291 -12.64 13.90 5.13
C MET A 291 -13.86 14.49 4.41
N PRO A 292 -13.74 14.90 3.13
CA PRO A 292 -14.86 15.44 2.37
C PRO A 292 -15.90 14.36 2.06
N ALA A 293 -17.09 14.74 1.62
CA ALA A 293 -18.07 13.75 1.14
C ALA A 293 -17.54 13.06 -0.13
N VAL A 294 -17.78 11.75 -0.25
CA VAL A 294 -17.30 10.93 -1.37
C VAL A 294 -18.47 10.23 -2.04
N GLU A 295 -18.60 10.43 -3.34
CA GLU A 295 -19.53 9.65 -4.17
C GLU A 295 -18.96 8.24 -4.41
N THR A 296 -19.75 7.23 -4.07
CA THR A 296 -19.43 5.82 -4.29
C THR A 296 -20.52 5.16 -5.13
N PRO A 297 -20.26 3.99 -5.74
CA PRO A 297 -21.30 3.23 -6.44
C PRO A 297 -22.50 2.84 -5.57
N ARG A 298 -22.31 2.83 -4.24
CA ARG A 298 -23.33 2.45 -3.24
C ARG A 298 -24.01 3.64 -2.57
N GLY A 299 -23.69 4.86 -3.00
CA GLY A 299 -24.23 6.10 -2.44
C GLY A 299 -23.14 7.07 -2.00
N VAL A 300 -23.52 8.09 -1.25
CA VAL A 300 -22.58 9.13 -0.79
C VAL A 300 -22.15 8.80 0.62
N VAL A 301 -20.83 8.63 0.83
CA VAL A 301 -20.25 8.68 2.17
C VAL A 301 -20.17 10.14 2.58
N GLY A 302 -20.84 10.51 3.66
CA GLY A 302 -20.89 11.91 4.13
C GLY A 302 -19.53 12.45 4.56
N ALA A 303 -19.38 13.78 4.51
CA ALA A 303 -18.19 14.42 5.08
C ALA A 303 -18.10 14.11 6.59
N CYS A 304 -16.92 13.79 7.07
CA CYS A 304 -16.71 13.34 8.44
C CYS A 304 -15.37 13.79 9.02
N VAL A 305 -15.24 13.69 10.33
CA VAL A 305 -13.98 13.87 11.06
C VAL A 305 -13.44 12.49 11.42
N LEU A 306 -12.17 12.23 11.14
CA LEU A 306 -11.53 10.95 11.40
C LEU A 306 -11.09 10.86 12.86
N GLU A 307 -11.57 9.82 13.55
CA GLU A 307 -11.23 9.55 14.96
C GLU A 307 -10.31 8.32 15.08
N LEU A 308 -9.10 8.53 15.61
CA LEU A 308 -8.11 7.48 15.85
C LEU A 308 -8.27 6.78 17.20
N SER A 309 -9.29 7.12 18.00
CA SER A 309 -9.55 6.50 19.29
C SER A 309 -9.67 4.96 19.24
N CYS A 310 -10.04 4.40 18.08
CA CYS A 310 -10.09 2.95 17.85
C CYS A 310 -8.72 2.24 17.92
N MET A 311 -7.60 2.97 17.87
CA MET A 311 -6.25 2.38 17.99
C MET A 311 -5.86 2.04 19.44
N GLU A 312 -6.58 2.58 20.42
CA GLU A 312 -6.29 2.34 21.83
C GLU A 312 -6.72 0.93 22.26
N LEU A 313 -6.13 0.43 23.34
CA LEU A 313 -6.48 -0.88 23.89
C LEU A 313 -7.80 -0.78 24.65
N GLY A 314 -8.69 -1.75 24.41
CA GLY A 314 -10.00 -1.84 25.07
C GLY A 314 -11.10 -1.14 24.29
N ARG A 315 -12.25 -0.92 24.92
CA ARG A 315 -13.36 -0.21 24.28
C ARG A 315 -13.16 1.29 24.42
N ARG A 316 -13.55 2.03 23.38
CA ARG A 316 -13.53 3.48 23.36
C ARG A 316 -14.30 4.03 24.57
N PRO A 317 -13.71 4.95 25.36
CA PRO A 317 -14.35 5.48 26.56
C PRO A 317 -15.65 6.24 26.27
N ASP A 318 -15.74 6.88 25.10
CA ASP A 318 -16.81 7.84 24.79
C ASP A 318 -18.11 7.16 24.38
N ASP A 319 -18.04 6.07 23.61
CA ASP A 319 -19.21 5.38 23.04
C ASP A 319 -19.22 3.87 23.25
N GLY A 320 -18.17 3.30 23.88
CA GLY A 320 -18.05 1.86 24.13
C GLY A 320 -17.81 1.02 22.87
N ALA A 321 -17.52 1.64 21.72
CA ALA A 321 -17.21 0.94 20.48
C ALA A 321 -15.90 0.13 20.63
N PRO A 322 -15.80 -1.04 19.96
CA PRO A 322 -14.62 -1.90 20.07
C PRO A 322 -13.38 -1.21 19.50
N SER A 323 -12.22 -1.45 20.13
CA SER A 323 -10.94 -1.12 19.50
C SER A 323 -10.77 -1.89 18.18
N TRP A 324 -9.84 -1.42 17.36
CA TRP A 324 -9.42 -2.13 16.16
C TRP A 324 -8.97 -3.56 16.47
N THR A 325 -8.24 -3.73 17.57
CA THR A 325 -7.75 -5.05 18.00
C THR A 325 -8.91 -5.97 18.37
N GLU A 326 -9.88 -5.49 19.16
CA GLU A 326 -11.07 -6.27 19.53
C GLU A 326 -11.89 -6.63 18.28
N ARG A 327 -12.10 -5.68 17.36
CA ARG A 327 -12.75 -5.92 16.06
C ARG A 327 -12.06 -7.03 15.26
N ALA A 328 -10.74 -6.97 15.12
CA ALA A 328 -9.97 -7.94 14.36
C ALA A 328 -9.99 -9.33 15.01
N LEU A 329 -9.93 -9.40 16.35
CA LEU A 329 -10.00 -10.65 17.10
C LEU A 329 -11.39 -11.29 17.00
N ASP A 330 -12.47 -10.51 17.10
CA ASP A 330 -13.84 -11.00 16.96
C ASP A 330 -14.08 -11.60 15.55
N LEU A 331 -13.54 -10.95 14.51
CA LEU A 331 -13.60 -11.47 13.14
C LEU A 331 -12.79 -12.76 12.98
N LEU A 332 -11.62 -12.85 13.60
CA LEU A 332 -10.80 -14.06 13.59
C LEU A 332 -11.47 -15.22 14.34
N GLU A 333 -12.09 -14.96 15.48
CA GLU A 333 -12.87 -15.97 16.22
C GLU A 333 -14.04 -16.46 15.38
N ARG A 334 -14.72 -15.56 14.67
CA ARG A 334 -15.92 -15.87 13.90
C ARG A 334 -15.66 -16.58 12.57
N LEU A 335 -14.67 -16.11 11.81
CA LEU A 335 -14.43 -16.56 10.43
C LEU A 335 -13.18 -17.44 10.29
N GLY A 336 -12.27 -17.37 11.26
CA GLY A 336 -10.96 -17.99 11.17
C GLY A 336 -10.00 -17.22 10.24
N PRO A 337 -8.68 -17.45 10.38
CA PRO A 337 -7.66 -16.70 9.64
C PRO A 337 -7.70 -16.97 8.13
N PHE A 338 -8.06 -18.19 7.70
CA PHE A 338 -8.07 -18.56 6.28
C PHE A 338 -9.20 -17.89 5.51
N THR A 339 -10.41 -17.86 6.07
CA THR A 339 -11.54 -17.17 5.45
C THR A 339 -11.27 -15.68 5.36
N LEU A 340 -10.74 -15.08 6.43
CA LEU A 340 -10.46 -13.65 6.45
C LEU A 340 -9.39 -13.26 5.42
N ALA A 341 -8.28 -14.00 5.37
CA ALA A 341 -7.23 -13.81 4.36
C ALA A 341 -7.74 -14.06 2.93
N TYR A 342 -8.66 -15.01 2.75
CA TYR A 342 -9.27 -15.28 1.45
C TYR A 342 -10.12 -14.09 0.97
N LEU A 343 -10.94 -13.51 1.84
CA LEU A 343 -11.75 -12.34 1.51
C LEU A 343 -10.88 -11.09 1.26
N GLU A 344 -9.80 -10.89 2.03
CA GLU A 344 -8.79 -9.85 1.75
C GLU A 344 -8.22 -10.00 0.34
N ALA A 345 -7.83 -11.22 -0.03
CA ALA A 345 -7.25 -11.52 -1.34
C ALA A 345 -8.24 -11.25 -2.48
N LEU A 346 -9.55 -11.48 -2.27
CA LEU A 346 -10.57 -11.18 -3.29
C LEU A 346 -10.73 -9.67 -3.51
N VAL A 347 -10.75 -8.87 -2.44
CA VAL A 347 -10.81 -7.40 -2.57
C VAL A 347 -9.57 -6.88 -3.29
N ARG A 348 -8.38 -7.36 -2.90
CA ARG A 348 -7.12 -6.97 -3.54
C ARG A 348 -7.07 -7.38 -5.02
N LEU A 349 -7.54 -8.58 -5.35
CA LEU A 349 -7.59 -9.05 -6.73
C LEU A 349 -8.59 -8.25 -7.58
N ALA A 350 -9.72 -7.84 -7.00
CA ALA A 350 -10.69 -6.99 -7.70
C ALA A 350 -10.09 -5.63 -8.07
N ASP A 351 -9.40 -5.01 -7.11
CA ASP A 351 -8.68 -3.76 -7.31
C ASP A 351 -7.59 -3.88 -8.39
N TRP A 352 -6.75 -4.92 -8.34
CA TRP A 352 -5.75 -5.18 -9.38
C TRP A 352 -6.34 -5.35 -10.78
N ARG A 353 -7.45 -6.08 -10.90
CA ARG A 353 -8.12 -6.27 -12.21
C ARG A 353 -8.69 -4.96 -12.74
N ALA A 354 -9.28 -4.14 -11.87
CA ALA A 354 -9.78 -2.83 -12.24
C ALA A 354 -8.64 -1.90 -12.70
N SER A 355 -7.56 -1.83 -11.91
CA SER A 355 -6.38 -1.02 -12.21
C SER A 355 -5.74 -1.39 -13.55
N ALA A 356 -5.55 -2.69 -13.82
CA ALA A 356 -5.01 -3.17 -15.10
C ALA A 356 -5.94 -2.82 -16.29
N ALA A 357 -7.25 -2.91 -16.12
CA ALA A 357 -8.22 -2.55 -17.15
C ALA A 357 -8.23 -1.02 -17.42
N GLU A 358 -8.09 -0.22 -16.37
CA GLU A 358 -8.02 1.24 -16.45
C GLU A 358 -6.76 1.72 -17.17
N ASP A 359 -5.62 1.05 -17.00
CA ASP A 359 -4.37 1.37 -17.66
C ASP A 359 -4.44 1.18 -19.19
N ALA A 360 -5.26 0.23 -19.63
CA ALA A 360 -5.65 0.06 -21.02
C ALA A 360 -6.79 0.99 -21.48
N GLY A 361 -7.44 1.67 -20.54
CA GLY A 361 -8.65 2.48 -20.74
C GLY A 361 -8.41 3.95 -21.07
N PRO A 362 -9.48 4.77 -21.10
CA PRO A 362 -9.37 6.21 -21.31
C PRO A 362 -8.68 6.90 -20.13
N ASP A 363 -7.94 7.97 -20.45
CA ASP A 363 -7.40 8.91 -19.46
C ASP A 363 -8.50 9.91 -19.08
N ASP A 364 -8.96 9.86 -17.82
CA ASP A 364 -10.07 10.67 -17.36
C ASP A 364 -9.70 12.16 -17.38
N LEU A 365 -8.43 12.52 -17.18
CA LEU A 365 -7.99 13.91 -17.26
C LEU A 365 -8.19 14.45 -18.68
N ALA A 366 -7.83 13.68 -19.71
CA ALA A 366 -8.01 14.08 -21.11
C ALA A 366 -9.49 14.30 -21.49
N THR A 367 -10.42 13.64 -20.80
CA THR A 367 -11.87 13.81 -20.99
C THR A 367 -12.46 14.96 -20.19
N PHE A 368 -11.74 15.48 -19.19
CA PHE A 368 -12.21 16.57 -18.36
C PHE A 368 -12.14 17.90 -19.14
N PRO A 369 -13.16 18.78 -19.11
CA PRO A 369 -13.11 20.04 -19.87
C PRO A 369 -11.90 20.89 -19.46
N GLU A 370 -11.27 21.58 -20.42
CA GLU A 370 -10.28 22.61 -20.11
C GLU A 370 -10.95 23.69 -19.24
N PRO A 371 -10.32 24.12 -18.13
CA PRO A 371 -10.84 25.23 -17.35
C PRO A 371 -10.96 26.45 -18.27
N SER A 372 -12.15 27.04 -18.35
CA SER A 372 -12.38 28.20 -19.21
C SER A 372 -11.46 29.34 -18.78
N GLU A 373 -10.55 29.77 -19.65
CA GLU A 373 -9.85 31.05 -19.47
C GLU A 373 -10.88 32.19 -19.48
N GLY A 374 -11.25 32.70 -18.31
CA GLY A 374 -11.94 33.98 -18.20
C GLY A 374 -13.16 33.99 -17.29
N GLY A 375 -12.95 34.60 -16.13
CA GLY A 375 -14.02 35.07 -15.27
C GLY A 375 -13.47 35.94 -14.14
N SER A 376 -12.76 37.02 -14.46
CA SER A 376 -12.64 38.12 -13.49
C SER A 376 -14.05 38.67 -13.28
N ALA A 377 -14.56 38.55 -12.06
CA ALA A 377 -15.63 39.37 -11.54
C ALA A 377 -15.14 40.02 -10.24
#